data_AF-A0A7K2THN3-F1
#
_entry.id   AF-A0A7K2THN3-F1
#
_cell.length_a   1.000
_cell.length_b   1.000
_cell.length_c   1.000
_cell.angle_alpha   90.00
_cell.angle_beta   90.00
_cell.angle_gamma   90.00
#
_symmetry.space_group_name_H-M   'P 1'
#
loop_
_entity.id
_entity.type
_entity.pdbx_description
1 polymer ?
#
loop_
_entity_poly.entity_id
_entity_poly.type
_entity_poly.pdbx_seq_one_letter_code
_entity_poly.pdbx_strand_id
1 'polypeptide(L)'
;MADLAPTEYLYELYDANWDDGPLGNYKIHAHPITKKTSRRIYFTYLNQTRPSFVDRQQIEADGEVYHGATLRRLHLAPPEIPHQAKPVSLAELKQQMAAAHPDRGGSSEAFIAARQRYETAKSRPSGVA
;
A
#
# COMPACT_ATOMS: atom_id res chain seq x y z
N MET A 1 6.40 19.49 34.22
CA MET A 1 5.63 18.40 33.59
C MET A 1 5.21 18.91 32.23
N ALA A 2 5.95 18.58 31.17
CA ALA A 2 5.60 19.00 29.82
C ALA A 2 4.41 18.14 29.37
N ASP A 3 3.24 18.78 29.29
CA ASP A 3 2.02 18.20 28.75
C ASP A 3 2.29 17.90 27.27
N LEU A 4 2.67 16.66 26.95
CA LEU A 4 2.88 16.20 25.59
C LEU A 4 1.49 16.09 24.97
N ALA A 5 0.98 17.21 24.45
CA ALA A 5 -0.26 17.24 23.71
C ALA A 5 -0.24 16.11 22.66
N PRO A 6 -1.32 15.32 22.54
CA PRO A 6 -1.37 14.23 21.59
C PRO A 6 -1.09 14.80 20.20
N THR A 7 0.01 14.37 19.57
CA THR A 7 0.33 14.78 18.22
C THR A 7 -0.67 14.09 17.30
N GLU A 8 -1.60 14.86 16.76
CA GLU A 8 -2.58 14.38 15.79
C GLU A 8 -1.95 14.39 14.39
N TYR A 9 -2.43 13.51 13.51
CA TYR A 9 -1.88 13.35 12.16
C TYR A 9 -2.97 13.37 11.10
N LEU A 10 -2.58 13.74 9.89
CA LEU A 10 -3.29 13.41 8.66
C LEU A 10 -2.52 12.31 7.94
N TYR A 11 -3.22 11.35 7.36
CA TYR A 11 -2.62 10.17 6.74
C TYR A 11 -2.76 10.22 5.22
N GLU A 12 -1.72 9.85 4.47
CA GLU A 12 -1.82 9.57 3.03
C GLU A 12 -1.48 8.10 2.77
N LEU A 13 -2.20 7.49 1.83
CA LEU A 13 -1.81 6.21 1.24
C LEU A 13 -0.91 6.48 0.04
N TYR A 14 0.34 6.04 0.11
CA TYR A 14 1.37 6.27 -0.89
C TYR A 14 1.85 4.95 -1.47
N ASP A 15 1.78 4.77 -2.78
CA ASP A 15 2.41 3.62 -3.45
C ASP A 15 3.87 3.96 -3.76
N ALA A 16 4.80 3.34 -3.03
CA ALA A 16 6.23 3.58 -3.20
C ALA A 16 6.78 2.98 -4.50
N ASN A 17 6.08 2.03 -5.10
CA ASN A 17 6.51 1.29 -6.28
C ASN A 17 5.49 1.46 -7.42
N TRP A 18 4.90 2.65 -7.56
CA TRP A 18 3.82 2.90 -8.55
C TRP A 18 4.20 2.53 -10.00
N ASP A 19 5.50 2.45 -10.30
CA ASP A 19 6.07 2.08 -11.60
C ASP A 19 6.44 0.58 -11.73
N ASP A 20 6.56 -0.17 -10.62
CA ASP A 20 6.98 -1.59 -10.65
C ASP A 20 5.81 -2.57 -10.86
N GLY A 21 4.62 -2.06 -11.15
CA GLY A 21 3.45 -2.86 -11.52
C GLY A 21 2.39 -3.01 -10.42
N PRO A 22 1.40 -3.90 -10.62
CA PRO A 22 0.15 -3.89 -9.86
C PRO A 22 0.30 -4.31 -8.40
N LEU A 23 1.49 -4.75 -7.98
CA LEU A 23 1.76 -5.26 -6.62
C LEU A 23 2.15 -4.16 -5.62
N GLY A 24 1.60 -2.94 -5.82
CA GLY A 24 1.95 -1.67 -5.18
C GLY A 24 2.48 -1.79 -3.75
N ASN A 25 3.62 -1.15 -3.50
CA ASN A 25 4.26 -1.07 -2.18
C ASN A 25 3.62 0.06 -1.40
N TYR A 26 2.34 -0.14 -1.06
CA TYR A 26 1.54 0.82 -0.35
C TYR A 26 2.07 1.03 1.07
N LYS A 27 2.34 2.29 1.39
CA LYS A 27 2.77 2.78 2.69
C LYS A 27 1.82 3.87 3.15
N ILE A 28 1.66 3.98 4.46
CA ILE A 28 0.94 5.10 5.06
C ILE A 28 1.98 6.11 5.53
N HIS A 29 1.88 7.34 5.06
CA HIS A 29 2.63 8.45 5.66
C HIS A 29 1.74 9.24 6.60
N ALA A 30 2.29 9.61 7.76
CA ALA A 30 1.62 10.43 8.75
C ALA A 30 2.20 11.85 8.73
N HIS A 31 1.34 12.84 8.51
CA HIS A 31 1.69 14.26 8.49
C HIS A 31 1.23 14.92 9.79
N PRO A 32 2.14 15.44 10.62
CA PRO A 32 1.78 16.01 11.91
C PRO A 32 0.93 17.26 11.71
N ILE A 33 -0.19 17.32 12.44
CA ILE A 33 -1.05 18.48 12.53
C ILE A 33 -0.38 19.49 13.47
N THR A 34 -0.12 20.69 12.94
CA THR A 34 0.54 21.77 13.68
C THR A 34 -0.46 22.71 14.34
N LYS A 35 -1.64 22.87 13.74
CA LYS A 35 -2.70 23.75 14.26
C LYS A 35 -4.07 23.35 13.72
N LYS A 36 -5.07 23.24 14.59
CA LYS A 36 -6.48 23.15 14.21
C LYS A 36 -7.20 24.45 14.52
N THR A 37 -8.00 24.92 13.58
CA THR A 37 -8.91 26.06 13.74
C THR A 37 -10.34 25.60 13.49
N SER A 38 -11.32 26.50 13.53
CA SER A 38 -12.71 26.15 13.19
C SER A 38 -12.90 25.79 11.71
N ARG A 39 -12.08 26.35 10.81
CA ARG A 39 -12.19 26.16 9.35
C ARG A 39 -11.09 25.30 8.74
N ARG A 40 -9.90 25.29 9.34
CA ARG A 40 -8.69 24.70 8.74
C ARG A 40 -7.92 23.82 9.70
N ILE A 41 -7.39 22.73 9.18
CA ILE A 41 -6.35 21.93 9.80
C ILE A 41 -5.04 22.23 9.07
N TYR A 42 -4.04 22.71 9.80
CA TYR A 42 -2.69 22.96 9.30
C TYR A 42 -1.79 21.77 9.64
N PHE A 43 -0.96 21.37 8.69
CA PHE A 43 -0.08 20.21 8.84
C PHE A 43 1.24 20.44 8.11
N THR A 44 2.27 19.69 8.50
CA THR A 44 3.57 19.70 7.81
C THR A 44 3.62 18.55 6.82
N TYR A 45 3.73 18.86 5.53
CA TYR A 45 3.88 17.85 4.48
C TYR A 45 5.34 17.39 4.40
N LEU A 46 5.55 16.10 4.12
CA LEU A 46 6.88 15.51 3.98
C LEU A 46 7.72 16.33 2.97
N ASN A 47 8.90 16.76 3.40
CA ASN A 47 9.86 17.58 2.64
C ASN A 47 9.47 19.05 2.38
N GLN A 48 8.37 19.56 2.95
CA GLN A 48 8.03 20.98 2.84
C GLN A 48 8.42 21.75 4.09
N THR A 49 9.14 22.86 3.90
CA THR A 49 9.49 23.79 4.98
C THR A 49 8.29 24.63 5.44
N ARG A 50 7.22 24.70 4.63
CA ARG A 50 6.03 25.52 4.90
C ARG A 50 4.84 24.64 5.30
N PRO A 51 4.07 25.03 6.33
CA PRO A 51 2.84 24.33 6.68
C PRO A 51 1.81 24.47 5.57
N SER A 52 1.17 23.35 5.24
CA SER A 52 0.00 23.29 4.35
C SER A 52 -1.29 23.23 5.18
N PHE A 53 -2.46 23.31 4.52
CA PHE A 53 -3.74 23.22 5.21
C PHE A 53 -4.82 22.52 4.38
N VAL A 54 -5.78 21.93 5.08
CA VAL A 54 -7.04 21.41 4.51
C VAL A 54 -8.23 22.03 5.20
N ASP A 55 -9.40 21.95 4.56
CA ASP A 55 -10.66 22.31 5.17
C ASP A 55 -11.02 21.31 6.28
N ARG A 56 -11.25 21.83 7.48
CA ARG A 56 -11.55 21.01 8.66
C ARG A 56 -12.94 20.38 8.56
N GLN A 57 -13.93 21.16 8.15
CA GLN A 57 -15.32 20.72 8.15
C GLN A 57 -15.51 19.62 7.12
N GLN A 58 -14.86 19.75 5.96
CA GLN A 58 -14.89 18.72 4.93
C GLN A 58 -14.27 17.41 5.41
N ILE A 59 -13.03 17.43 5.92
CA ILE A 59 -12.36 16.18 6.32
C ILE A 59 -12.97 15.54 7.56
N GLU A 60 -13.54 16.32 8.49
CA GLU A 60 -14.26 15.76 9.64
C GLU A 60 -15.62 15.16 9.25
N ALA A 61 -16.26 15.67 8.21
CA ALA A 61 -17.53 15.13 7.69
C ALA A 61 -17.31 13.88 6.83
N ASP A 62 -16.34 13.92 5.92
CA ASP A 62 -16.14 12.88 4.90
C ASP A 62 -15.10 11.83 5.34
N GLY A 63 -14.28 12.13 6.36
CA GLY A 63 -13.15 11.32 6.81
C GLY A 63 -11.89 11.43 5.92
N GLU A 64 -12.04 11.99 4.72
CA GLU A 64 -10.98 12.22 3.75
C GLU A 64 -11.15 13.54 2.99
N VAL A 65 -10.07 14.06 2.43
CA VAL A 65 -10.10 15.25 1.58
C VAL A 65 -9.00 15.19 0.52
N TYR A 66 -9.30 15.70 -0.67
CA TYR A 66 -8.30 15.86 -1.72
C TYR A 66 -7.55 17.19 -1.56
N HIS A 67 -6.24 17.11 -1.31
CA HIS A 67 -5.38 18.27 -1.19
C HIS A 67 -4.78 18.61 -2.56
N GLY A 68 -5.41 19.58 -3.24
CA GLY A 68 -5.05 19.95 -4.62
C GLY A 68 -3.59 20.42 -4.80
N ALA A 69 -2.98 21.03 -3.79
CA ALA A 69 -1.59 21.52 -3.91
C ALA A 69 -0.55 20.40 -3.97
N THR A 70 -0.82 19.24 -3.35
CA THR A 70 0.07 18.07 -3.41
C THR A 70 -0.50 16.96 -4.30
N LEU A 71 -1.71 17.13 -4.84
CA LEU A 71 -2.47 16.11 -5.57
C LEU A 71 -2.63 14.80 -4.78
N ARG A 72 -2.72 14.90 -3.45
CA ARG A 72 -2.85 13.75 -2.54
C ARG A 72 -4.20 13.69 -1.89
N ARG A 73 -4.60 12.49 -1.49
CA ARG A 73 -5.76 12.27 -0.64
C ARG A 73 -5.28 12.10 0.80
N LEU A 74 -5.84 12.92 1.69
CA LEU A 74 -5.51 12.94 3.10
C LEU A 74 -6.69 12.41 3.90
N HIS A 75 -6.40 11.56 4.88
CA HIS A 75 -7.38 10.88 5.72
C HIS A 75 -7.20 11.30 7.17
N LEU A 76 -8.31 11.41 7.90
CA LEU A 76 -8.29 11.73 9.33
C LEU A 76 -7.85 10.53 10.18
N ALA A 77 -8.13 9.31 9.70
CA ALA A 77 -7.66 8.05 10.27
C ALA A 77 -6.73 7.34 9.27
N PRO A 78 -5.82 6.46 9.74
CA PRO A 78 -4.98 5.67 8.84
C PRO A 78 -5.86 4.85 7.87
N PRO A 79 -5.71 5.01 6.54
CA PRO A 79 -6.47 4.20 5.60
C PRO A 79 -5.98 2.74 5.64
N GLU A 80 -6.87 1.80 5.32
CA GLU A 80 -6.46 0.41 5.17
C GLU A 80 -5.56 0.25 3.94
N ILE A 81 -4.41 -0.42 4.11
CA ILE A 81 -3.57 -0.80 2.99
C ILE A 81 -4.30 -1.91 2.23
N PRO A 82 -4.54 -1.77 0.91
CA PRO A 82 -5.17 -2.81 0.12
C PRO A 82 -4.37 -4.11 0.28
N HIS A 83 -5.01 -5.16 0.80
CA HIS A 83 -4.35 -6.45 0.91
C HIS A 83 -4.23 -7.07 -0.47
N GLN A 84 -3.01 -7.07 -1.00
CA GLN A 84 -2.72 -7.80 -2.22
C GLN A 84 -2.20 -9.17 -1.85
N ALA A 85 -2.84 -10.20 -2.41
CA ALA A 85 -2.40 -11.57 -2.23
C ALA A 85 -0.95 -11.68 -2.69
N LYS A 86 -0.05 -12.07 -1.78
CA LYS A 86 1.35 -12.30 -2.12
C LYS A 86 1.41 -13.27 -3.30
N PRO A 87 2.15 -12.96 -4.38
CA PRO A 87 2.32 -13.92 -5.46
C PRO A 87 2.97 -15.19 -4.91
N VAL A 88 2.42 -16.34 -5.31
CA VAL A 88 2.91 -17.66 -4.91
C VAL A 88 4.40 -17.75 -5.25
N SER A 89 5.22 -18.10 -4.27
CA SER A 89 6.67 -18.16 -4.46
C SER A 89 7.08 -19.24 -5.45
N LEU A 90 8.25 -19.10 -6.07
CA LEU A 90 8.79 -20.16 -6.95
C LEU A 90 8.94 -21.50 -6.23
N ALA A 91 9.21 -21.49 -4.93
CA ALA A 91 9.30 -22.71 -4.12
C ALA A 91 7.94 -23.39 -3.97
N GLU A 92 6.88 -22.63 -3.69
CA GLU A 92 5.51 -23.15 -3.60
C GLU A 92 5.00 -23.63 -4.96
N LEU A 93 5.28 -22.90 -6.05
CA LEU A 93 4.95 -23.35 -7.41
C LEU A 93 5.67 -24.65 -7.78
N LYS A 94 6.94 -24.81 -7.37
CA LYS A 94 7.70 -26.05 -7.56
C LYS A 94 7.10 -27.20 -6.75
N GLN A 95 6.63 -26.95 -5.53
CA GLN A 95 5.94 -27.96 -4.71
C GLN A 95 4.59 -28.37 -5.34
N GLN A 96 3.80 -27.41 -5.81
CA GLN A 96 2.53 -27.68 -6.52
C GLN A 96 2.76 -28.52 -7.77
N MET A 97 3.79 -28.19 -8.56
CA MET A 97 4.19 -28.98 -9.72
C MET A 97 4.59 -30.41 -9.33
N ALA A 98 5.38 -30.58 -8.26
CA ALA A 98 5.77 -31.90 -7.78
C ALA A 98 4.58 -32.72 -7.26
N ALA A 99 3.63 -32.09 -6.56
CA ALA A 99 2.41 -32.74 -6.07
C ALA A 99 1.46 -33.15 -7.21
N ALA A 100 1.40 -32.37 -8.28
CA ALA A 100 0.57 -32.66 -9.45
C ALA A 100 1.15 -33.74 -10.38
N HIS A 101 2.36 -34.25 -10.10
CA HIS A 101 3.01 -35.24 -10.95
C HIS A 101 2.23 -36.57 -10.98
N PRO A 102 2.03 -37.20 -12.15
CA PRO A 102 1.35 -38.50 -12.27
C PRO A 102 1.91 -39.59 -11.34
N ASP A 103 3.24 -39.68 -11.21
CA ASP A 103 3.93 -40.61 -10.29
C ASP A 103 3.59 -40.40 -8.80
N ARG A 104 2.98 -39.27 -8.44
CA ARG A 104 2.51 -38.97 -7.07
C ARG A 104 0.99 -39.00 -6.94
N GLY A 105 0.29 -39.56 -7.91
CA GLY A 105 -1.17 -39.64 -7.94
C GLY A 105 -1.87 -38.42 -8.54
N GLY A 106 -1.11 -37.52 -9.20
CA GLY A 106 -1.67 -36.41 -9.96
C GLY A 106 -2.07 -36.80 -11.39
N SER A 107 -2.42 -35.80 -12.21
CA SER A 107 -2.74 -35.99 -13.63
C SER A 107 -1.77 -35.23 -14.52
N SER A 108 -1.56 -35.73 -15.75
CA SER A 108 -0.69 -35.07 -16.72
C SER A 108 -1.15 -33.64 -17.03
N GLU A 109 -2.47 -33.40 -17.09
CA GLU A 109 -3.04 -32.05 -17.26
C GLU A 109 -2.71 -31.13 -16.08
N ALA A 110 -2.87 -31.62 -14.84
CA ALA A 110 -2.55 -30.85 -13.64
C ALA A 110 -1.05 -30.50 -13.58
N PHE A 111 -0.20 -31.44 -13.99
CA PHE A 111 1.25 -31.23 -14.06
C PHE A 111 1.63 -30.19 -15.12
N ILE A 112 1.05 -30.24 -16.32
CA ILE A 112 1.29 -29.27 -17.39
C ILE A 112 0.87 -27.86 -16.95
N ALA A 113 -0.31 -27.72 -16.35
CA ALA A 113 -0.80 -26.44 -15.85
C ALA A 113 0.09 -25.87 -14.74
N ALA A 114 0.53 -26.70 -13.78
CA ALA A 114 1.43 -26.28 -12.71
C ALA A 114 2.82 -25.88 -13.24
N ARG A 115 3.33 -26.63 -14.23
CA ARG A 115 4.61 -26.33 -14.90
C ARG A 115 4.56 -25.01 -15.66
N GLN A 116 3.48 -24.73 -16.38
CA GLN A 116 3.30 -23.46 -17.08
C GLN A 116 3.35 -22.28 -16.10
N ARG A 117 2.66 -22.37 -14.95
CA ARG A 117 2.70 -21.34 -13.90
C ARG A 117 4.11 -21.12 -13.35
N TYR A 118 4.84 -22.21 -13.08
CA TYR A 118 6.22 -22.15 -12.62
C TYR A 118 7.16 -21.47 -13.64
N GLU A 119 7.10 -21.88 -14.91
CA GLU A 119 7.96 -21.29 -15.95
C GLU A 119 7.63 -19.82 -16.22
N THR A 120 6.34 -19.45 -16.24
CA THR A 120 5.93 -18.04 -16.34
C THR A 120 6.48 -17.23 -15.18
N ALA A 121 6.36 -17.72 -13.93
CA ALA A 121 6.89 -17.04 -12.76
C ALA A 121 8.43 -16.93 -12.78
N LYS A 122 9.12 -17.95 -13.31
CA LYS A 122 10.59 -17.99 -13.44
C LYS A 122 11.12 -17.06 -14.53
N SER A 123 10.35 -16.87 -15.61
CA SER A 123 10.71 -16.00 -16.73
C SER A 123 10.54 -14.50 -16.46
N ARG A 124 9.84 -14.13 -15.38
CA ARG A 124 9.78 -12.73 -14.92
C ARG A 124 11.16 -12.33 -14.38
N PRO A 125 11.76 -11.22 -14.85
CA PRO A 125 13.01 -10.74 -14.29
C PRO A 125 12.82 -10.54 -12.79
N SER A 126 13.59 -11.28 -12.00
CA SER A 126 13.59 -11.20 -10.54
C SER A 126 14.20 -9.86 -10.14
N GLY A 127 13.35 -8.87 -10.00
CA GLY A 127 13.64 -7.57 -9.42
C GLY A 127 12.35 -7.04 -8.79
N VAL A 128 12.13 -7.42 -7.53
CA VAL A 128 12.10 -6.56 -6.34
C VAL A 128 11.45 -7.40 -5.23
N ALA A 129 12.24 -7.59 -4.16
CA ALA A 129 11.87 -8.28 -2.93
C ALA A 129 11.02 -7.39 -2.01
#